data_AF-A0A7S4L762-F1
#
_entry.id   AF-A0A7S4L762-F1
#
_cell.length_a   1.000
_cell.length_b   1.000
_cell.length_c   1.000
_cell.angle_alpha   90.00
_cell.angle_beta   90.00
_cell.angle_gamma   90.00
#
_symmetry.space_group_name_H-M   'P 1'
#
loop_
_entity.id
_entity.type
_entity.pdbx_description
1 polymer ?
#
loop_
_entity_poly.entity_id
_entity_poly.type
_entity_poly.pdbx_seq_one_letter_code
_entity_poly.pdbx_strand_id
1 'polypeptide(L)'
;MGTRVACEGASGDAQGGAQGVEERVWKTRRRGASAADPLPHRWFVLLSNSCLPMVSFETLFDYLNAHKGKSFFDLHKVESQRFQRENFRRVLEEKKANMSEGKEKELALLEELASKEHGETIQAHSQWCILCREDAKALAEAQDAELWLSAFDLLLDEEYVDKSLMLAPDELLPLTYLRYHARRRGERMRKVVNIKVTYSWCCLDGGNCSCDASRAKHPQSFSRLMPELVRQCCDHNSLFARKFEPKMEVDPLVQLWQATT
;
A
#
# COMPACT_ATOMS: atom_id res chain seq x y z
N MET A 1 -25.04 25.47 -13.86
CA MET A 1 -23.62 25.67 -14.22
C MET A 1 -22.84 24.50 -13.66
N GLY A 2 -22.57 23.49 -14.48
CA GLY A 2 -21.90 22.25 -14.06
C GLY A 2 -20.43 22.31 -14.45
N THR A 3 -19.55 22.24 -13.47
CA THR A 3 -18.09 22.22 -13.70
C THR A 3 -17.65 20.77 -13.89
N ARG A 4 -17.35 20.40 -15.14
CA ARG A 4 -16.57 19.21 -15.48
C ARG A 4 -15.15 19.41 -14.96
N VAL A 5 -14.62 18.46 -14.20
CA VAL A 5 -13.17 18.38 -13.94
C VAL A 5 -12.62 17.27 -14.83
N ALA A 6 -11.81 17.67 -15.80
CA ALA A 6 -11.11 16.80 -16.72
C ALA A 6 -9.96 16.08 -16.00
N CYS A 7 -9.89 14.75 -16.15
CA CYS A 7 -8.69 13.98 -15.85
C CYS A 7 -7.95 13.79 -17.18
N GLU A 8 -6.96 14.64 -17.46
CA GLU A 8 -5.98 14.38 -18.52
C GLU A 8 -5.02 13.28 -18.07
N GLY A 9 -4.73 12.37 -19.00
CA GLY A 9 -4.07 11.10 -18.77
C GLY A 9 -2.56 11.21 -18.60
N ALA A 10 -2.02 10.22 -17.90
CA ALA A 10 -0.65 9.76 -18.07
C ALA A 10 -0.70 8.25 -18.27
N SER A 11 -0.59 7.84 -19.54
CA SER A 11 -0.22 6.50 -19.97
C SER A 11 1.22 6.22 -19.56
N GLY A 12 1.47 5.11 -18.88
CA GLY A 12 2.80 4.68 -18.50
C GLY A 12 2.77 3.22 -18.07
N ASP A 13 3.31 2.37 -18.93
CA ASP A 13 3.42 0.92 -18.78
C ASP A 13 4.23 0.51 -17.54
N ALA A 14 3.96 -0.70 -17.06
CA ALA A 14 4.56 -1.30 -15.88
C ALA A 14 6.00 -1.79 -16.13
N GLN A 15 6.86 -0.89 -16.62
CA GLN A 15 8.31 -1.07 -16.67
C GLN A 15 8.94 0.25 -16.22
N GLY A 16 9.44 0.28 -14.98
CA GLY A 16 10.05 1.49 -14.44
C GLY A 16 10.55 1.25 -13.02
N GLY A 17 11.83 0.91 -12.90
CA GLY A 17 12.58 0.91 -11.65
C GLY A 17 12.58 2.29 -10.97
N ALA A 18 13.20 2.36 -9.79
CA ALA A 18 13.47 3.50 -8.90
C ALA A 18 12.71 4.83 -9.15
N GLN A 19 12.84 5.44 -10.34
CA GLN A 19 12.09 6.63 -10.78
C GLN A 19 10.55 6.51 -10.68
N GLY A 20 9.98 5.32 -10.84
CA GLY A 20 8.53 5.10 -10.71
C GLY A 20 8.03 5.08 -9.26
N VAL A 21 8.91 4.91 -8.27
CA VAL A 21 8.58 4.86 -6.84
C VAL A 21 8.43 6.28 -6.29
N GLU A 22 9.35 7.17 -6.67
CA GLU A 22 9.36 8.60 -6.30
C GLU A 22 8.06 9.32 -6.71
N GLU A 23 7.55 9.04 -7.91
CA GLU A 23 6.34 9.69 -8.45
C GLU A 23 5.03 9.12 -7.83
N ARG A 24 5.00 7.83 -7.47
CA ARG A 24 3.81 7.14 -6.95
C ARG A 24 3.58 7.37 -5.46
N VAL A 25 4.64 7.40 -4.66
CA VAL A 25 4.52 7.67 -3.22
C VAL A 25 4.03 9.09 -2.97
N TRP A 26 4.38 10.06 -3.84
CA TRP A 26 4.16 11.48 -3.57
C TRP A 26 3.25 12.28 -4.53
N LYS A 27 2.69 11.72 -5.61
CA LYS A 27 1.46 12.32 -6.20
C LYS A 27 0.32 12.39 -5.16
N THR A 28 0.36 11.50 -4.17
CA THR A 28 -0.48 11.51 -2.96
C THR A 28 -0.19 12.71 -2.03
N ARG A 29 1.05 13.23 -2.02
CA ARG A 29 1.51 14.40 -1.21
C ARG A 29 0.76 15.69 -1.56
N ARG A 30 0.61 15.97 -2.87
CA ARG A 30 0.09 17.27 -3.35
C ARG A 30 -1.43 17.33 -3.41
N ARG A 31 -2.14 16.20 -3.49
CA ARG A 31 -3.61 16.18 -3.57
C ARG A 31 -4.31 16.04 -2.22
N GLY A 32 -3.64 15.51 -1.20
CA GLY A 32 -4.26 15.19 0.09
C GLY A 32 -4.21 16.26 1.19
N ALA A 33 -3.35 17.27 1.06
CA ALA A 33 -3.00 18.15 2.17
C ALA A 33 -3.54 19.58 2.06
N SER A 34 -4.80 19.78 1.65
CA SER A 34 -5.47 21.04 2.03
C SER A 34 -5.91 20.93 3.48
N ALA A 35 -5.09 21.45 4.38
CA ALA A 35 -5.33 21.47 5.83
C ALA A 35 -6.53 22.37 6.24
N ALA A 36 -7.19 23.06 5.30
CA ALA A 36 -8.19 24.10 5.56
C ALA A 36 -9.66 23.64 5.45
N ASP A 37 -9.91 22.34 5.32
CA ASP A 37 -11.24 21.84 4.95
C ASP A 37 -12.02 21.32 6.20
N PRO A 38 -13.24 21.80 6.47
CA PRO A 38 -13.94 21.68 7.77
C PRO A 38 -14.42 20.28 8.17
N LEU A 39 -14.23 19.24 7.34
CA LEU A 39 -14.72 17.90 7.67
C LEU A 39 -13.77 17.20 8.66
N PRO A 40 -14.23 16.85 9.89
CA PRO A 40 -13.38 16.32 10.95
C PRO A 40 -12.92 14.86 10.70
N HIS A 41 -13.56 14.14 9.77
CA HIS A 41 -13.23 12.75 9.45
C HIS A 41 -12.89 12.64 7.98
N ARG A 42 -11.63 12.31 7.72
CA ARG A 42 -11.11 12.04 6.38
C ARG A 42 -10.32 10.75 6.41
N TRP A 43 -10.55 9.93 5.41
CA TRP A 43 -9.72 8.80 5.07
C TRP A 43 -9.07 9.07 3.72
N PHE A 44 -7.82 8.63 3.59
CA PHE A 44 -7.06 8.70 2.37
C PHE A 44 -6.93 7.28 1.83
N VAL A 45 -7.59 7.03 0.71
CA VAL A 45 -7.68 5.70 0.11
C VAL A 45 -6.63 5.61 -1.01
N LEU A 46 -5.60 4.79 -0.81
CA LEU A 46 -4.51 4.62 -1.76
C LEU A 46 -4.81 3.45 -2.70
N LEU A 47 -5.16 3.76 -3.95
CA LEU A 47 -5.53 2.80 -4.98
C LEU A 47 -4.79 3.08 -6.29
N SER A 48 -4.70 2.04 -7.13
CA SER A 48 -4.26 2.19 -8.52
C SER A 48 -5.44 2.49 -9.44
N ASN A 49 -5.19 3.01 -10.64
CA ASN A 49 -6.22 3.24 -11.68
C ASN A 49 -6.93 1.95 -12.14
N SER A 50 -6.38 0.79 -11.79
CA SER A 50 -6.94 -0.53 -12.09
C SER A 50 -7.74 -1.13 -10.92
N CYS A 51 -8.05 -0.34 -9.89
CA CYS A 51 -8.87 -0.77 -8.77
C CYS A 51 -10.33 -0.32 -8.97
N LEU A 52 -11.28 -1.16 -8.56
CA LEU A 52 -12.71 -0.83 -8.53
C LEU A 52 -13.30 -1.06 -7.12
N PRO A 53 -14.26 -0.23 -6.70
CA PRO A 53 -15.00 -0.46 -5.45
C PRO A 53 -15.90 -1.69 -5.57
N MET A 54 -15.83 -2.59 -4.57
CA MET A 54 -16.67 -3.80 -4.49
C MET A 54 -17.88 -3.64 -3.58
N VAL A 55 -17.93 -2.53 -2.84
CA VAL A 55 -19.05 -2.15 -1.98
C VAL A 55 -19.54 -0.76 -2.37
N SER A 56 -20.80 -0.43 -2.04
CA SER A 56 -21.34 0.92 -2.25
C SER A 56 -20.60 1.95 -1.39
N PHE A 57 -20.78 3.23 -1.73
CA PHE A 57 -20.19 4.32 -0.96
C PHE A 57 -20.70 4.33 0.49
N GLU A 58 -21.99 4.08 0.70
CA GLU A 58 -22.62 4.03 2.03
C GLU A 58 -21.99 2.93 2.88
N THR A 59 -21.87 1.72 2.35
CA THR A 59 -21.23 0.60 3.05
C THR A 59 -19.77 0.89 3.38
N LEU A 60 -19.01 1.46 2.43
CA LEU A 60 -17.64 1.88 2.69
C LEU A 60 -17.60 2.94 3.79
N PHE A 61 -18.45 3.96 3.72
CA PHE A 61 -18.48 5.05 4.67
C PHE A 61 -18.84 4.59 6.08
N ASP A 62 -19.85 3.74 6.22
CA ASP A 62 -20.26 3.15 7.50
C ASP A 62 -19.15 2.29 8.09
N TYR A 63 -18.49 1.48 7.26
CA TYR A 63 -17.36 0.66 7.68
C TYR A 63 -16.18 1.50 8.19
N LEU A 64 -15.84 2.57 7.46
CA LEU A 64 -14.79 3.51 7.85
C LEU A 64 -15.15 4.24 9.16
N ASN A 65 -16.40 4.71 9.30
CA ASN A 65 -16.89 5.36 10.52
C ASN A 65 -16.86 4.44 11.74
N ALA A 66 -17.23 3.17 11.59
CA ALA A 66 -17.14 2.17 12.66
C ALA A 66 -15.70 1.99 13.18
N HIS A 67 -14.71 2.36 12.37
CA HIS A 67 -13.27 2.29 12.67
C HIS A 67 -12.61 3.67 12.72
N LYS A 68 -13.38 4.71 13.08
CA LYS A 68 -12.88 6.09 13.14
C LYS A 68 -11.56 6.24 13.89
N GLY A 69 -10.65 7.00 13.28
CA GLY A 69 -9.30 7.26 13.80
C GLY A 69 -8.28 6.15 13.55
N LYS A 70 -8.65 5.08 12.83
CA LYS A 70 -7.76 3.95 12.49
C LYS A 70 -7.42 3.94 11.01
N SER A 71 -6.20 3.51 10.70
CA SER A 71 -5.75 3.17 9.35
C SER A 71 -5.91 1.68 9.09
N PHE A 72 -6.06 1.31 7.82
CA PHE A 72 -6.31 -0.04 7.34
C PHE A 72 -5.12 -0.50 6.50
N PHE A 73 -4.52 -1.60 6.91
CA PHE A 73 -3.38 -2.22 6.24
C PHE A 73 -3.66 -3.71 6.06
N ASP A 74 -3.29 -4.26 4.92
CA ASP A 74 -3.25 -5.71 4.73
C ASP A 74 -1.87 -6.21 5.16
N LEU A 75 -1.75 -6.71 6.39
CA LEU A 75 -0.47 -7.14 6.94
C LEU A 75 -0.12 -8.53 6.42
N HIS A 76 1.13 -8.69 5.98
CA HIS A 76 1.64 -10.00 5.63
C HIS A 76 1.67 -10.94 6.86
N LYS A 77 1.54 -12.25 6.60
CA LYS A 77 1.62 -13.32 7.61
C LYS A 77 2.92 -13.26 8.41
N VAL A 78 2.92 -13.77 9.64
CA VAL A 78 4.05 -13.70 10.59
C VAL A 78 5.35 -14.24 9.99
N GLU A 79 5.28 -15.33 9.23
CA GLU A 79 6.43 -15.95 8.57
C GLU A 79 7.01 -15.02 7.49
N SER A 80 6.13 -14.40 6.70
CA SER A 80 6.53 -13.42 5.68
C SER A 80 7.14 -12.17 6.30
N GLN A 81 6.60 -11.70 7.43
CA GLN A 81 7.17 -10.59 8.19
C GLN A 81 8.58 -10.92 8.68
N ARG A 82 8.79 -12.14 9.19
CA ARG A 82 10.10 -12.62 9.66
C ARG A 82 11.10 -12.68 8.50
N PHE A 83 10.70 -13.29 7.39
CA PHE A 83 11.51 -13.40 6.19
C PHE A 83 11.95 -12.04 5.65
N GLN A 84 11.03 -11.06 5.57
CA GLN A 84 11.37 -9.71 5.13
C GLN A 84 12.36 -9.01 6.06
N ARG A 85 12.27 -9.23 7.37
CA ARG A 85 13.24 -8.69 8.35
C ARG A 85 14.61 -9.35 8.26
N GLU A 86 14.67 -10.62 7.93
CA GLU A 86 15.93 -11.33 7.73
C GLU A 86 16.61 -10.85 6.44
N ASN A 87 15.85 -10.73 5.34
CA ASN A 87 16.38 -10.20 4.08
C ASN A 87 16.82 -8.74 4.21
N PHE A 88 16.04 -7.89 4.90
CA PHE A 88 16.42 -6.49 5.15
C PHE A 88 17.80 -6.40 5.80
N ARG A 89 18.06 -7.21 6.83
CA ARG A 89 19.38 -7.24 7.50
C ARG A 89 20.49 -7.74 6.58
N ARG A 90 20.24 -8.79 5.81
CA ARG A 90 21.23 -9.32 4.86
C ARG A 90 21.61 -8.27 3.81
N VAL A 91 20.61 -7.65 3.19
CA VAL A 91 20.81 -6.60 2.17
C VAL A 91 21.52 -5.39 2.78
N LEU A 92 21.18 -5.00 4.01
CA LEU A 92 21.86 -3.91 4.70
C LEU A 92 23.35 -4.19 4.90
N GLU A 93 23.72 -5.39 5.37
CA GLU A 93 25.13 -5.77 5.56
C GLU A 93 25.90 -5.80 4.23
N GLU A 94 25.28 -6.30 3.16
CA GLU A 94 25.87 -6.25 1.80
C GLU A 94 26.06 -4.81 1.30
N LYS A 95 25.12 -3.91 1.58
CA LYS A 95 25.21 -2.48 1.20
C LYS A 95 26.25 -1.75 2.03
N LYS A 96 26.39 -2.05 3.33
CA LYS A 96 27.43 -1.48 4.20
C LYS A 96 28.84 -1.75 3.68
N ALA A 97 29.09 -2.97 3.19
CA ALA A 97 30.39 -3.33 2.64
C ALA A 97 30.75 -2.56 1.36
N ASN A 98 29.76 -2.03 0.65
CA ASN A 98 29.92 -1.43 -0.69
C ASN A 98 29.45 0.04 -0.75
N MET A 99 29.27 0.70 0.39
CA MET A 99 28.65 2.02 0.43
C MET A 99 29.60 3.13 0.00
N SER A 100 29.12 4.04 -0.85
CA SER A 100 29.81 5.28 -1.21
C SER A 100 29.78 6.28 -0.05
N GLU A 101 30.82 7.13 0.06
CA GLU A 101 30.86 8.25 1.02
C GLU A 101 29.61 9.16 0.90
N GLY A 102 29.13 9.69 2.03
CA GLY A 102 28.02 10.66 2.06
C GLY A 102 26.62 10.07 2.29
N LYS A 103 26.50 8.79 2.65
CA LYS A 103 25.23 8.09 2.96
C LYS A 103 25.11 7.64 4.42
N GLU A 104 25.87 8.28 5.30
CA GLU A 104 25.99 7.87 6.71
C GLU A 104 24.68 8.03 7.48
N LYS A 105 23.85 9.04 7.14
CA LYS A 105 22.56 9.27 7.81
C LYS A 105 21.52 8.23 7.41
N GLU A 106 21.45 7.91 6.12
CA GLU A 106 20.60 6.86 5.57
C GLU A 106 20.96 5.52 6.20
N LEU A 107 22.26 5.21 6.26
CA LEU A 107 22.74 3.98 6.87
C LEU A 107 22.37 3.89 8.35
N ALA A 108 22.62 4.96 9.13
CA ALA A 108 22.27 4.98 10.55
C ALA A 108 20.78 4.75 10.79
N LEU A 109 19.91 5.31 9.93
CA LEU A 109 18.47 5.05 9.98
C LEU A 109 18.16 3.57 9.71
N LEU A 110 18.74 2.97 8.65
CA LEU A 110 18.52 1.57 8.32
C LEU A 110 19.03 0.61 9.42
N GLU A 111 20.17 0.92 10.02
CA GLU A 111 20.73 0.15 11.14
C GLU A 111 19.84 0.21 12.38
N GLU A 112 19.27 1.38 12.69
CA GLU A 112 18.29 1.51 13.76
C GLU A 112 17.07 0.62 13.48
N LEU A 113 16.54 0.61 12.25
CA LEU A 113 15.42 -0.24 11.83
C LEU A 113 15.76 -1.74 11.78
N ALA A 114 17.03 -2.10 11.62
CA ALA A 114 17.50 -3.48 11.69
C ALA A 114 17.66 -3.99 13.13
N SER A 115 17.88 -3.07 14.07
CA SER A 115 18.20 -3.37 15.47
C SER A 115 17.06 -4.11 16.17
N LYS A 116 17.44 -5.17 16.90
CA LYS A 116 16.50 -5.90 17.75
C LYS A 116 16.23 -5.18 19.08
N GLU A 117 17.11 -4.27 19.48
CA GLU A 117 17.06 -3.58 20.79
C GLU A 117 15.96 -2.52 20.83
N HIS A 118 15.72 -1.86 19.70
CA HIS A 118 14.74 -0.79 19.61
C HIS A 118 13.34 -1.32 19.25
N GLY A 119 13.25 -2.51 18.64
CA GLY A 119 11.98 -3.20 18.39
C GLY A 119 11.18 -2.63 17.21
N GLU A 120 11.71 -1.62 16.50
CA GLU A 120 11.17 -1.12 15.24
C GLU A 120 11.52 -2.12 14.16
N THR A 121 10.57 -3.00 13.97
CA THR A 121 10.67 -4.05 12.99
C THR A 121 10.02 -3.55 11.71
N ILE A 122 10.74 -3.63 10.60
CA ILE A 122 10.16 -3.48 9.26
C ILE A 122 8.83 -4.22 9.21
N GLN A 123 7.77 -3.52 8.80
CA GLN A 123 6.43 -4.06 8.66
C GLN A 123 6.08 -4.21 7.19
N ALA A 124 5.88 -5.45 6.77
CA ALA A 124 5.41 -5.75 5.43
C ALA A 124 3.89 -5.68 5.34
N HIS A 125 3.39 -4.97 4.35
CA HIS A 125 1.97 -4.83 4.08
C HIS A 125 1.72 -4.71 2.58
N SER A 126 0.47 -4.85 2.16
CA SER A 126 0.09 -4.53 0.78
C SER A 126 0.30 -3.05 0.48
N GLN A 127 0.68 -2.73 -0.76
CA GLN A 127 0.79 -1.37 -1.29
C GLN A 127 -0.52 -0.56 -1.12
N TRP A 128 -1.67 -1.22 -1.22
CA TRP A 128 -2.97 -0.57 -1.07
C TRP A 128 -3.39 -0.50 0.40
N CYS A 129 -3.62 0.71 0.88
CA CYS A 129 -4.02 0.97 2.26
C CYS A 129 -5.02 2.13 2.35
N ILE A 130 -5.67 2.25 3.50
CA ILE A 130 -6.53 3.38 3.82
C ILE A 130 -5.98 4.07 5.06
N LEU A 131 -5.58 5.32 4.96
CA LEU A 131 -5.01 6.07 6.08
C LEU A 131 -6.07 6.94 6.73
N CYS A 132 -6.09 6.99 8.06
CA CYS A 132 -6.81 8.05 8.77
C CYS A 132 -6.10 9.39 8.55
N ARG A 133 -6.80 10.49 8.86
CA ARG A 133 -6.28 11.86 8.66
C ARG A 133 -4.94 12.08 9.35
N GLU A 134 -4.78 11.61 10.57
CA GLU A 134 -3.59 11.85 11.37
C GLU A 134 -2.37 11.07 10.87
N ASP A 135 -2.56 9.81 10.46
CA ASP A 135 -1.48 9.01 9.88
C ASP A 135 -1.08 9.55 8.50
N ALA A 136 -2.06 9.93 7.67
CA ALA A 136 -1.80 10.58 6.39
C ALA A 136 -1.04 11.90 6.58
N LYS A 137 -1.42 12.69 7.58
CA LYS A 137 -0.72 13.94 7.94
C LYS A 137 0.72 13.66 8.37
N ALA A 138 0.94 12.66 9.24
CA ALA A 138 2.27 12.31 9.72
C ALA A 138 3.22 11.89 8.58
N LEU A 139 2.70 11.20 7.56
CA LEU A 139 3.45 10.84 6.35
C LEU A 139 3.68 12.05 5.43
N ALA A 140 2.66 12.87 5.20
CA ALA A 140 2.73 14.01 4.28
C ALA A 140 3.63 15.15 4.79
N GLU A 141 3.62 15.38 6.10
CA GLU A 141 4.36 16.44 6.80
C GLU A 141 5.64 15.94 7.48
N ALA A 142 6.09 14.72 7.15
CA ALA A 142 7.35 14.17 7.62
C ALA A 142 8.52 15.09 7.26
N GLN A 143 9.17 15.68 8.27
CA GLN A 143 10.30 16.60 8.06
C GLN A 143 11.55 15.86 7.55
N ASP A 144 11.64 14.57 7.86
CA ASP A 144 12.70 13.64 7.46
C ASP A 144 12.29 12.77 6.26
N ALA A 145 11.21 13.11 5.55
CA ALA A 145 10.72 12.35 4.39
C ALA A 145 11.83 11.98 3.39
N GLU A 146 12.64 12.95 2.99
CA GLU A 146 13.72 12.76 2.01
C GLU A 146 14.79 11.78 2.51
N LEU A 147 15.08 11.79 3.82
CA LEU A 147 15.99 10.83 4.44
C LEU A 147 15.42 9.41 4.37
N TRP A 148 14.13 9.23 4.67
CA TRP A 148 13.47 7.93 4.62
C TRP A 148 13.42 7.36 3.21
N LEU A 149 13.07 8.19 2.22
CA LEU A 149 13.05 7.77 0.83
C LEU A 149 14.45 7.37 0.37
N SER A 150 15.44 8.26 0.58
CA SER A 150 16.81 7.97 0.17
C SER A 150 17.36 6.73 0.89
N ALA A 151 16.98 6.46 2.14
CA ALA A 151 17.39 5.25 2.84
C ALA A 151 16.77 3.99 2.24
N PHE A 152 15.48 3.99 1.93
CA PHE A 152 14.82 2.85 1.31
C PHE A 152 15.27 2.62 -0.15
N ASP A 153 15.66 3.68 -0.86
CA ASP A 153 16.24 3.58 -2.20
C ASP A 153 17.59 2.85 -2.20
N LEU A 154 18.38 2.94 -1.13
CA LEU A 154 19.62 2.16 -1.01
C LEU A 154 19.37 0.64 -0.99
N LEU A 155 18.16 0.21 -0.63
CA LEU A 155 17.76 -1.20 -0.59
C LEU A 155 17.14 -1.68 -1.92
N LEU A 156 16.80 -0.75 -2.82
CA LEU A 156 16.17 -1.01 -4.12
C LEU A 156 17.22 -1.27 -5.21
N ASP A 157 17.95 -2.37 -5.08
CA ASP A 157 18.76 -2.88 -6.18
C ASP A 157 17.89 -3.71 -7.13
N GLU A 158 18.03 -3.53 -8.45
CA GLU A 158 17.27 -4.29 -9.46
C GLU A 158 17.43 -5.80 -9.23
N GLU A 159 18.63 -6.25 -8.85
CA GLU A 159 18.91 -7.66 -8.55
C GLU A 159 18.06 -8.20 -7.38
N TYR A 160 17.81 -7.40 -6.34
CA TYR A 160 17.03 -7.84 -5.17
C TYR A 160 15.53 -7.82 -5.43
N VAL A 161 15.08 -6.90 -6.26
CA VAL A 161 13.69 -6.82 -6.74
C VAL A 161 13.40 -8.04 -7.63
N ASP A 162 14.28 -8.35 -8.58
CA ASP A 162 14.13 -9.48 -9.51
C ASP A 162 14.15 -10.83 -8.79
N LYS A 163 14.99 -10.96 -7.75
CA LYS A 163 15.04 -12.16 -6.90
C LYS A 163 13.93 -12.20 -5.83
N SER A 164 13.05 -11.19 -5.78
CA SER A 164 11.98 -11.05 -4.76
C SER A 164 12.48 -11.15 -3.32
N LEU A 165 13.72 -10.69 -3.07
CA LEU A 165 14.35 -10.76 -1.75
C LEU A 165 13.82 -9.65 -0.83
N MET A 166 13.53 -8.48 -1.40
CA MET A 166 12.95 -7.35 -0.68
C MET A 166 11.63 -6.93 -1.33
N LEU A 167 10.66 -6.56 -0.51
CA LEU A 167 9.46 -5.86 -0.98
C LEU A 167 9.81 -4.41 -1.33
N ALA A 168 8.98 -3.81 -2.17
CA ALA A 168 9.13 -2.41 -2.55
C ALA A 168 8.87 -1.47 -1.34
N PRO A 169 9.42 -0.25 -1.34
CA PRO A 169 9.25 0.69 -0.24
C PRO A 169 7.80 1.02 0.07
N ASP A 170 6.90 1.07 -0.91
CA ASP A 170 5.48 1.30 -0.67
C ASP A 170 4.76 0.15 0.07
N GLU A 171 5.37 -1.03 0.14
CA GLU A 171 4.92 -2.19 0.91
C GLU A 171 5.60 -2.31 2.29
N LEU A 172 6.59 -1.47 2.58
CA LEU A 172 7.37 -1.51 3.83
C LEU A 172 7.36 -0.19 4.61
N LEU A 173 7.58 0.93 3.91
CA LEU A 173 7.86 2.25 4.46
C LEU A 173 6.66 2.84 5.22
N PRO A 174 5.42 2.90 4.68
CA PRO A 174 4.35 3.66 5.33
C PRO A 174 4.09 3.22 6.77
N LEU A 175 3.89 1.92 7.01
CA LEU A 175 3.62 1.42 8.35
C LEU A 175 4.87 1.38 9.24
N THR A 176 6.05 1.16 8.66
CA THR A 176 7.32 1.22 9.39
C THR A 176 7.57 2.64 9.92
N TYR A 177 7.42 3.65 9.07
CA TYR A 177 7.56 5.06 9.43
C TYR A 177 6.58 5.45 10.53
N LEU A 178 5.28 5.14 10.39
CA LEU A 178 4.28 5.53 11.39
C LEU A 178 4.58 4.94 12.77
N ARG A 179 5.02 3.68 12.84
CA ARG A 179 5.44 3.04 14.10
C ARG A 179 6.66 3.72 14.70
N TYR A 180 7.67 3.98 13.88
CA TYR A 180 8.87 4.68 14.30
C TYR A 180 8.56 6.08 14.83
N HIS A 181 7.77 6.85 14.07
CA HIS A 181 7.36 8.22 14.39
C HIS A 181 6.57 8.29 15.71
N ALA A 182 5.60 7.40 15.92
CA ALA A 182 4.85 7.33 17.18
C ALA A 182 5.80 7.11 18.37
N ARG A 183 6.71 6.13 18.28
CA ARG A 183 7.67 5.84 19.34
C ARG A 183 8.63 7.01 19.62
N ARG A 184 9.20 7.64 18.58
CA ARG A 184 10.10 8.79 18.75
C ARG A 184 9.44 9.96 19.50
N ARG A 185 8.11 10.02 19.52
CA ARG A 185 7.31 11.00 20.25
C ARG A 185 6.84 10.50 21.63
N GLY A 186 7.23 9.31 22.04
CA GLY A 186 6.73 8.66 23.26
C GLY A 186 5.25 8.25 23.17
N GLU A 187 4.69 8.20 21.96
CA GLU A 187 3.30 7.87 21.71
C GLU A 187 3.17 6.37 21.39
N ARG A 188 2.03 5.77 21.79
CA ARG A 188 1.69 4.41 21.35
C ARG A 188 1.17 4.48 19.92
N MET A 189 1.69 3.62 19.04
CA MET A 189 1.14 3.48 17.68
C MET A 189 -0.37 3.22 17.73
N ARG A 190 -1.12 3.94 16.89
CA ARG A 190 -2.57 3.76 16.76
C ARG A 190 -2.87 2.33 16.34
N LYS A 191 -3.98 1.77 16.84
CA LYS A 191 -4.43 0.45 16.40
C LYS A 191 -4.81 0.52 14.93
N VAL A 192 -4.15 -0.28 14.11
CA VAL A 192 -4.52 -0.48 12.71
C VAL A 192 -5.60 -1.55 12.59
N VAL A 193 -6.42 -1.45 11.54
CA VAL A 193 -7.34 -2.53 11.13
C VAL A 193 -6.58 -3.40 10.14
N ASN A 194 -6.38 -4.67 10.48
CA ASN A 194 -5.75 -5.63 9.57
C ASN A 194 -6.82 -6.23 8.65
N ILE A 195 -6.86 -5.78 7.40
CA ILE A 195 -7.85 -6.21 6.42
C ILE A 195 -7.27 -6.19 5.01
N LYS A 196 -7.75 -7.10 4.17
CA LYS A 196 -7.48 -7.08 2.74
C LYS A 196 -8.24 -5.93 2.07
N VAL A 197 -7.61 -4.75 2.01
CA VAL A 197 -8.22 -3.53 1.44
C VAL A 197 -8.60 -3.75 -0.03
N THR A 198 -7.70 -4.37 -0.80
CA THR A 198 -7.93 -4.73 -2.20
C THR A 198 -7.88 -6.24 -2.38
N TYR A 199 -8.94 -6.80 -2.92
CA TYR A 199 -8.95 -8.15 -3.45
C TYR A 199 -8.11 -8.24 -4.73
N SER A 200 -7.34 -9.32 -4.86
CA SER A 200 -6.59 -9.61 -6.07
C SER A 200 -6.52 -11.11 -6.30
N TRP A 201 -6.86 -11.55 -7.51
CA TRP A 201 -6.79 -12.96 -7.92
C TRP A 201 -5.59 -13.19 -8.86
N CYS A 202 -4.87 -14.28 -8.66
CA CYS A 202 -3.64 -14.62 -9.39
C CYS A 202 -3.86 -15.28 -10.76
N CYS A 203 -4.88 -16.11 -10.91
CA CYS A 203 -5.07 -17.03 -12.04
C CYS A 203 -6.57 -17.06 -12.46
N LEU A 204 -6.91 -16.87 -13.74
CA LEU A 204 -8.28 -16.62 -14.27
C LEU A 204 -9.33 -17.74 -14.03
N ASP A 205 -8.92 -18.88 -13.50
CA ASP A 205 -9.79 -20.02 -13.22
C ASP A 205 -9.63 -20.42 -11.76
N GLY A 206 -10.59 -20.04 -10.91
CA GLY A 206 -10.56 -20.38 -9.50
C GLY A 206 -10.72 -21.86 -9.20
N GLY A 207 -11.20 -22.66 -10.17
CA GLY A 207 -11.28 -24.12 -10.05
C GLY A 207 -9.95 -24.84 -10.35
N ASN A 208 -9.06 -24.23 -11.14
CA ASN A 208 -7.77 -24.79 -11.57
C ASN A 208 -6.56 -23.96 -11.16
N CYS A 209 -6.74 -23.04 -10.23
CA CYS A 209 -5.68 -22.17 -9.74
C CYS A 209 -4.61 -23.01 -9.00
N SER A 210 -3.49 -23.29 -9.67
CA SER A 210 -2.29 -23.93 -9.07
C SER A 210 -1.46 -22.97 -8.21
N CYS A 211 -1.89 -21.72 -8.17
CA CYS A 211 -1.26 -20.62 -7.48
C CYS A 211 -1.73 -20.71 -6.02
N ASP A 212 -0.85 -21.18 -5.13
CA ASP A 212 -1.14 -21.35 -3.70
C ASP A 212 -1.78 -20.07 -3.13
N ALA A 213 -2.79 -20.21 -2.26
CA ALA A 213 -3.57 -19.12 -1.66
C ALA A 213 -2.69 -18.11 -0.88
N SER A 214 -1.41 -18.41 -0.74
CA SER A 214 -0.41 -17.66 -0.03
C SER A 214 0.16 -16.45 -0.77
N ARG A 215 0.05 -16.30 -2.11
CA ARG A 215 0.40 -15.03 -2.81
C ARG A 215 0.09 -15.07 -4.31
N ALA A 216 -0.65 -14.07 -4.79
CA ALA A 216 -0.70 -13.75 -6.21
C ALA A 216 0.61 -13.08 -6.65
N LYS A 217 1.51 -13.82 -7.30
CA LYS A 217 2.78 -13.26 -7.81
C LYS A 217 2.55 -12.19 -8.89
N HIS A 218 1.51 -12.36 -9.73
CA HIS A 218 1.07 -11.35 -10.70
C HIS A 218 -0.46 -11.42 -10.82
N PRO A 219 -1.22 -10.43 -10.33
CA PRO A 219 -2.67 -10.44 -10.47
C PRO A 219 -3.05 -10.25 -11.94
N GLN A 220 -3.96 -11.10 -12.42
CA GLN A 220 -4.46 -11.05 -13.79
C GLN A 220 -5.29 -9.79 -14.01
N SER A 221 -5.30 -9.31 -15.25
CA SER A 221 -6.15 -8.19 -15.64
C SER A 221 -7.52 -8.72 -16.06
N PHE A 222 -8.58 -8.17 -15.46
CA PHE A 222 -9.96 -8.46 -15.79
C PHE A 222 -10.45 -7.43 -16.81
N SER A 223 -10.89 -7.90 -17.98
CA SER A 223 -11.52 -7.10 -19.02
C SER A 223 -13.04 -6.97 -18.85
N ARG A 224 -13.63 -7.74 -17.92
CA ARG A 224 -15.05 -7.71 -17.55
C ARG A 224 -15.23 -8.03 -16.06
N LEU A 225 -16.30 -7.49 -15.47
CA LEU A 225 -16.69 -7.80 -14.09
C LEU A 225 -17.53 -9.08 -14.06
N MET A 226 -17.06 -10.11 -13.35
CA MET A 226 -17.77 -11.40 -13.22
C MET A 226 -18.52 -11.46 -11.88
N PRO A 227 -19.79 -11.93 -11.82
CA PRO A 227 -20.52 -12.05 -10.55
C PRO A 227 -19.78 -12.88 -9.48
N GLU A 228 -19.09 -13.93 -9.90
CA GLU A 228 -18.27 -14.76 -9.02
C GLU A 228 -17.14 -13.98 -8.34
N LEU A 229 -16.51 -13.05 -9.05
CA LEU A 229 -15.47 -12.19 -8.50
C LEU A 229 -16.04 -11.29 -7.40
N VAL A 230 -17.25 -10.74 -7.60
CA VAL A 230 -17.92 -9.91 -6.58
C VAL A 230 -18.22 -10.74 -5.34
N ARG A 231 -18.78 -11.95 -5.51
CA ARG A 231 -19.03 -12.88 -4.40
C ARG A 231 -17.76 -13.18 -3.61
N GLN A 232 -16.66 -13.47 -4.29
CA GLN A 232 -15.37 -13.73 -3.65
C GLN A 232 -14.82 -12.49 -2.93
N CYS A 233 -15.00 -11.29 -3.48
CA CYS A 233 -14.63 -10.05 -2.80
C CYS A 233 -15.42 -9.88 -1.50
N CYS A 234 -16.73 -10.18 -1.51
CA CYS A 234 -17.59 -10.18 -0.33
C CYS A 234 -17.12 -11.23 0.71
N ASP A 235 -16.86 -12.47 0.30
CA ASP A 235 -16.39 -13.54 1.19
C ASP A 235 -15.05 -13.19 1.88
N HIS A 236 -14.21 -12.42 1.19
CA HIS A 236 -12.93 -11.93 1.71
C HIS A 236 -13.02 -10.58 2.43
N ASN A 237 -14.22 -10.04 2.63
CA ASN A 237 -14.47 -8.71 3.22
C ASN A 237 -13.63 -7.59 2.58
N SER A 238 -13.33 -7.70 1.29
CA SER A 238 -12.50 -6.72 0.59
C SER A 238 -13.32 -5.52 0.13
N LEU A 239 -12.79 -4.30 0.35
CA LEU A 239 -13.49 -3.07 0.01
C LEU A 239 -13.37 -2.71 -1.49
N PHE A 240 -12.26 -3.10 -2.09
CA PHE A 240 -11.91 -2.87 -3.48
C PHE A 240 -11.42 -4.16 -4.13
N ALA A 241 -11.33 -4.21 -5.45
CA ALA A 241 -10.70 -5.29 -6.21
C ALA A 241 -9.78 -4.78 -7.31
N ARG A 242 -8.84 -5.61 -7.76
CA ARG A 242 -7.90 -5.35 -8.87
C ARG A 242 -7.46 -6.67 -9.53
N LYS A 243 -6.93 -6.69 -10.76
CA LYS A 243 -6.58 -5.56 -11.65
C LYS A 243 -7.59 -5.47 -12.79
N PHE A 244 -8.20 -4.32 -13.03
CA PHE A 244 -9.15 -4.13 -14.14
C PHE A 244 -8.54 -3.35 -15.30
N GLU A 245 -8.93 -3.70 -16.52
CA GLU A 245 -8.49 -3.00 -17.74
C GLU A 245 -9.24 -1.66 -17.94
N PRO A 246 -8.60 -0.62 -18.52
CA PRO A 246 -9.20 0.72 -18.66
C PRO A 246 -10.49 0.80 -19.48
N LYS A 247 -10.77 -0.19 -20.35
CA LYS A 247 -11.93 -0.21 -21.26
C LYS A 247 -13.03 -1.17 -20.80
N MET A 248 -13.06 -1.51 -19.52
CA MET A 248 -14.10 -2.37 -18.98
C MET A 248 -15.47 -1.68 -19.06
N GLU A 249 -16.50 -2.39 -19.52
CA GLU A 249 -17.87 -1.92 -19.46
C GLU A 249 -18.32 -1.84 -17.99
N VAL A 250 -18.64 -0.63 -17.51
CA VAL A 250 -18.85 -0.30 -16.07
C VAL A 250 -20.31 -0.44 -15.62
N ASP A 251 -21.24 -0.57 -16.58
CA ASP A 251 -22.68 -0.77 -16.31
C ASP A 251 -23.07 -1.96 -15.39
N PRO A 252 -22.21 -2.98 -15.11
CA PRO A 252 -22.56 -4.03 -14.15
C PRO A 252 -22.40 -3.65 -12.66
N LEU A 253 -21.59 -2.66 -12.28
CA LEU A 253 -21.19 -2.48 -10.87
C LEU A 253 -22.37 -2.20 -9.92
N VAL A 254 -23.26 -1.29 -10.32
CA VAL A 254 -24.44 -0.91 -9.51
C VAL A 254 -25.43 -2.07 -9.41
N GLN A 255 -25.64 -2.80 -10.51
CA GLN A 255 -26.51 -3.99 -10.52
C GLN A 255 -25.93 -5.12 -9.66
N LEU A 256 -24.60 -5.27 -9.64
CA LEU A 256 -23.91 -6.26 -8.83
C LEU A 256 -23.96 -5.94 -7.34
N TRP A 257 -23.81 -4.67 -6.93
CA TRP A 257 -23.99 -4.28 -5.52
C TRP A 257 -25.39 -4.58 -5.01
N GLN A 258 -26.42 -4.37 -5.83
CA GLN A 258 -27.82 -4.66 -5.49
C GLN A 258 -28.12 -6.16 -5.41
N ALA A 259 -27.35 -7.00 -6.09
CA ALA A 259 -27.54 -8.46 -6.07
C ALA A 259 -26.85 -9.14 -4.87
N THR A 260 -26.00 -8.43 -4.13
CA THR A 260 -25.21 -8.96 -3.00
C THR A 260 -25.63 -8.41 -1.63
N THR A 261 -26.64 -7.54 -1.56
CA THR A 261 -27.36 -7.15 -0.33
C THR A 261 -28.56 -8.04 -0.11
#